data_AF-A0A2X3H6D8-F1
#
_entry.id   AF-A0A2X3H6D8-F1
#
_cell.length_a   1.000
_cell.length_b   1.000
_cell.length_c   1.000
_cell.angle_alpha   90.00
_cell.angle_beta   90.00
_cell.angle_gamma   90.00
#
_symmetry.space_group_name_H-M   'P 1'
#
loop_
_entity.id
_entity.type
_entity.pdbx_description
1 polymer ?
#
loop_
_entity_poly.entity_id
_entity_poly.type
_entity_poly.pdbx_seq_one_letter_code
_entity_poly.pdbx_strand_id
1 'polypeptide(L)'
;MDFSRFFIDRPIFAAVLSILIFITGLIAIPLLPVSEYPDVVPPSVQVRAEYPGANPKVIAETVATPLEEAINGVENMMYMKSVAGSDGVLVTTVTFRPGTDPDQAQVQVQNRVAQAEARLPEDVRRLGITTQKAVSDADPGGASVFAKG
;
A
#
# COMPACT_ATOMS: atom_id res chain seq x y z
N MET A 1 36.44 -11.81 38.88
CA MET A 1 35.48 -12.42 37.95
C MET A 1 36.12 -12.38 36.58
N ASP A 2 36.78 -13.46 36.20
CA ASP A 2 37.66 -13.48 35.04
C ASP A 2 37.02 -14.32 33.92
N PHE A 3 36.03 -13.71 33.26
CA PHE A 3 35.32 -14.31 32.13
C PHE A 3 36.31 -14.84 31.07
N SER A 4 37.39 -14.09 30.80
CA SER A 4 38.42 -14.48 29.82
C SER A 4 39.26 -15.70 30.24
N ARG A 5 39.51 -15.94 31.54
CA ARG A 5 40.30 -17.10 31.99
C ARG A 5 39.56 -18.42 31.73
N PHE A 6 38.23 -18.43 31.87
CA PHE A 6 37.41 -19.61 31.61
C PHE A 6 37.50 -20.10 30.14
N PHE A 7 37.54 -19.17 29.18
CA PHE A 7 37.71 -19.53 27.76
C PHE A 7 39.15 -19.96 27.42
N ILE A 8 40.14 -19.47 28.15
CA ILE A 8 41.56 -19.85 27.99
C ILE A 8 41.81 -21.27 28.56
N ASP A 9 41.27 -21.57 29.74
CA ASP A 9 41.48 -22.86 30.41
C ASP A 9 40.69 -24.00 29.74
N ARG A 10 39.66 -23.69 28.95
CA ARG A 10 38.79 -24.66 28.25
C ARG A 10 38.73 -24.36 26.73
N PRO A 11 39.80 -24.59 25.98
CA PRO A 11 39.88 -24.25 24.55
C PRO A 11 38.83 -24.97 23.68
N ILE A 12 38.42 -26.17 24.07
CA ILE A 12 37.38 -26.94 23.37
C ILE A 12 36.01 -26.24 23.49
N PHE A 13 35.68 -25.67 24.65
CA PHE A 13 34.41 -24.97 24.86
C PHE A 13 34.35 -23.69 24.03
N ALA A 14 35.46 -22.93 23.97
CA ALA A 14 35.58 -21.75 23.13
C ALA A 14 35.41 -22.08 21.63
N ALA A 15 36.03 -23.18 21.17
CA ALA A 15 35.92 -23.64 19.78
C ALA A 15 34.48 -24.04 19.42
N VAL A 16 33.79 -24.78 20.30
CA VAL A 16 32.39 -25.19 20.09
C VAL A 16 31.47 -23.97 20.02
N LEU A 17 31.63 -23.00 20.91
CA LEU A 17 30.81 -21.78 20.91
C LEU A 17 31.03 -20.95 19.63
N SER A 18 32.28 -20.84 19.16
CA SER A 18 32.61 -20.15 17.92
C SER A 18 31.95 -20.82 16.70
N ILE A 19 32.02 -22.16 16.62
CA ILE A 19 31.37 -22.92 15.54
C ILE A 19 29.85 -22.74 15.59
N LEU A 20 29.25 -22.72 16.78
CA LEU A 20 27.81 -22.54 16.96
C LEU A 20 27.34 -21.17 16.44
N ILE A 21 28.06 -20.10 16.80
CA ILE A 21 27.79 -18.74 16.30
C ILE A 21 27.99 -18.66 14.79
N PHE A 22 29.07 -19.28 14.27
CA PHE A 22 29.38 -19.28 12.84
C PHE A 22 28.30 -20.00 12.02
N ILE A 23 27.87 -21.19 12.43
CA ILE A 23 26.80 -21.95 11.76
C ILE A 23 25.48 -21.20 11.84
N THR A 24 25.16 -20.60 12.98
CA THR A 24 23.93 -19.79 13.15
C THR A 24 23.94 -18.59 12.20
N GLY A 25 25.07 -17.89 12.09
CA GLY A 25 25.24 -16.81 11.12
C GLY A 25 25.13 -17.28 9.67
N LEU A 26 25.73 -18.43 9.34
CA LEU A 26 25.66 -19.02 8.00
C LEU A 26 24.23 -19.37 7.58
N ILE A 27 23.41 -19.85 8.52
CA ILE A 27 21.99 -20.16 8.30
C ILE A 27 21.16 -18.87 8.22
N ALA A 28 21.48 -17.83 8.99
CA ALA A 28 20.73 -16.58 9.00
C ALA A 28 20.88 -15.78 7.70
N ILE A 29 22.04 -15.82 7.04
CA ILE A 29 22.32 -15.07 5.79
C ILE A 29 21.24 -15.29 4.71
N PRO A 30 20.89 -16.54 4.32
CA PRO A 30 19.84 -16.77 3.32
C PRO A 30 18.40 -16.54 3.84
N LEU A 31 18.20 -16.46 5.16
CA LEU A 31 16.88 -16.26 5.77
C LEU A 31 16.52 -14.78 5.95
N LEU A 32 17.50 -13.88 5.88
CA LEU A 32 17.24 -12.45 6.00
C LEU A 32 16.59 -11.94 4.70
N PRO A 33 15.40 -11.31 4.77
CA PRO A 33 14.81 -10.65 3.63
C PRO A 33 15.71 -9.48 3.22
N VAL A 34 16.27 -9.55 2.02
CA VAL A 34 16.93 -8.42 1.38
C VAL A 34 15.84 -7.46 0.93
N SER A 35 15.71 -6.34 1.64
CA SER A 35 14.93 -5.19 1.19
C SER A 35 15.89 -4.05 0.89
N GLU A 36 15.92 -3.59 -0.36
CA GLU A 36 16.87 -2.57 -0.84
C GLU A 36 16.54 -1.17 -0.27
N TYR A 37 15.29 -0.97 0.14
CA TYR A 37 14.82 0.18 0.91
C TYR A 37 13.74 -0.33 1.88
N PRO A 38 13.84 -0.10 3.21
CA PRO A 38 12.69 -0.36 4.10
C PRO A 38 11.48 0.42 3.55
N ASP A 39 10.26 -0.11 3.66
CA ASP A 39 9.04 0.44 3.03
C ASP A 39 8.86 1.96 3.25
N VAL A 40 9.52 2.78 2.42
CA VAL A 40 9.43 4.25 2.40
C VAL A 40 8.25 4.71 1.53
N VAL A 41 7.60 3.77 0.83
CA VAL A 41 6.45 4.03 -0.01
C VAL A 41 5.19 3.96 0.85
N PRO A 42 4.44 5.06 0.99
CA PRO A 42 3.20 5.04 1.76
C PRO A 42 2.20 4.04 1.14
N PRO A 43 1.52 3.23 1.95
CA PRO A 43 0.50 2.31 1.42
C PRO A 43 -0.64 3.11 0.80
N SER A 44 -1.18 2.62 -0.31
CA SER A 44 -2.28 3.28 -1.01
C SER A 44 -3.37 2.31 -1.44
N VAL A 45 -4.60 2.79 -1.42
CA VAL A 45 -5.78 2.05 -1.87
C VAL A 45 -6.43 2.83 -2.99
N GLN A 46 -6.66 2.16 -4.12
CA GLN A 46 -7.34 2.73 -5.27
C GLN A 46 -8.79 2.25 -5.31
N VAL A 47 -9.69 3.21 -5.44
CA VAL A 47 -11.13 3.00 -5.65
C VAL A 47 -11.43 3.40 -7.09
N ARG A 48 -11.98 2.48 -7.87
CA ARG A 48 -12.34 2.70 -9.27
C ARG A 48 -13.84 2.52 -9.45
N ALA A 49 -14.49 3.54 -9.98
CA ALA A 49 -15.92 3.58 -10.29
C ALA A 49 -16.11 3.95 -11.76
N GLU A 50 -17.12 3.37 -12.41
CA GLU A 50 -17.43 3.60 -13.82
C GLU A 50 -18.80 4.27 -13.95
N TYR A 51 -18.85 5.37 -14.69
CA TYR A 51 -20.07 6.09 -15.07
C TYR A 51 -20.03 6.40 -16.58
N PRO A 52 -20.28 5.39 -17.44
CA PRO A 52 -20.19 5.56 -18.88
C PRO A 52 -21.21 6.58 -19.40
N GLY A 53 -20.76 7.46 -20.30
CA GLY A 53 -21.60 8.52 -20.89
C GLY A 53 -21.70 9.80 -20.06
N ALA A 54 -21.11 9.86 -18.86
CA ALA A 54 -21.03 11.09 -18.07
C ALA A 54 -19.80 11.92 -18.41
N ASN A 55 -19.93 13.25 -18.36
CA ASN A 55 -18.79 14.16 -18.50
C ASN A 55 -17.93 14.12 -17.21
N PRO A 56 -16.59 14.19 -17.29
CA PRO A 56 -15.70 14.31 -16.12
C PRO A 56 -16.20 15.25 -15.02
N LYS A 57 -16.77 16.40 -15.38
CA LYS A 57 -17.33 17.35 -14.41
C LYS A 57 -18.51 16.77 -13.63
N VAL A 58 -19.42 16.08 -14.32
CA VAL A 58 -20.57 15.40 -13.70
C VAL A 58 -20.10 14.28 -12.80
N ILE A 59 -19.10 13.50 -13.23
CA ILE A 59 -18.52 12.42 -12.42
C ILE A 59 -17.90 12.96 -11.14
N ALA A 60 -17.14 14.06 -11.23
CA ALA A 60 -16.57 14.71 -10.05
C ALA A 60 -17.66 15.15 -9.06
N GLU A 61 -18.71 15.81 -9.54
CA GLU A 61 -19.77 16.34 -8.67
C GLU A 61 -20.67 15.23 -8.08
N THR A 62 -21.01 14.20 -8.86
CA THR A 62 -22.04 13.21 -8.51
C THR A 62 -21.50 11.87 -7.99
N VAL A 63 -20.24 11.54 -8.26
CA VAL A 63 -19.62 10.27 -7.85
C VAL A 63 -18.42 10.55 -6.94
N ALA A 64 -17.52 11.45 -7.32
CA ALA A 64 -16.34 11.74 -6.50
C ALA A 64 -16.73 12.39 -5.17
N THR A 65 -17.51 13.48 -5.17
CA THR A 65 -17.93 14.15 -3.92
C THR A 65 -18.50 13.20 -2.85
N PRO A 66 -19.52 12.36 -3.13
CA PRO A 66 -20.04 11.45 -2.09
C PRO A 66 -19.05 10.35 -1.68
N LEU A 67 -18.19 9.87 -2.59
CA LEU A 67 -17.14 8.91 -2.24
C LEU A 67 -16.09 9.55 -1.34
N GLU A 68 -15.65 10.77 -1.67
CA GLU A 68 -14.69 11.54 -0.89
C GLU A 68 -15.23 11.84 0.50
N GLU A 69 -16.49 12.27 0.62
CA GLU A 69 -17.13 12.51 1.92
C GLU A 69 -17.14 11.25 2.82
N ALA A 70 -17.40 10.07 2.26
CA ALA A 70 -17.46 8.84 3.04
C ALA A 70 -16.08 8.26 3.39
N ILE A 71 -15.13 8.36 2.46
CA ILE A 71 -13.73 7.94 2.65
C ILE A 71 -13.01 8.91 3.59
N ASN A 72 -13.42 10.17 3.63
CA ASN A 72 -12.88 11.13 4.58
C ASN A 72 -13.17 10.66 6.02
N GLY A 73 -12.11 10.55 6.83
CA GLY A 73 -12.18 9.99 8.18
C GLY A 73 -11.94 8.49 8.29
N VAL A 74 -11.42 7.83 7.25
CA VAL A 74 -10.72 6.53 7.42
C VAL A 74 -9.47 6.77 8.26
N GLU A 75 -9.16 5.83 9.16
CA GLU A 75 -8.02 5.95 10.07
C GLU A 75 -6.70 5.95 9.31
N ASN A 76 -5.72 6.74 9.78
CA ASN A 76 -4.38 6.84 9.20
C ASN A 76 -4.31 7.33 7.74
N MET A 77 -5.40 7.88 7.19
CA MET A 77 -5.38 8.56 5.90
C MET A 77 -4.48 9.81 5.97
N MET A 78 -3.56 9.97 5.01
CA MET A 78 -2.78 11.20 4.82
C MET A 78 -3.49 12.16 3.88
N TYR A 79 -3.79 11.69 2.66
CA TYR A 79 -4.46 12.47 1.63
C TYR A 79 -5.20 11.55 0.66
N MET A 80 -6.13 12.11 -0.10
CA MET A 80 -6.73 11.41 -1.23
C MET A 80 -6.70 12.29 -2.48
N LYS A 81 -6.69 11.65 -3.63
CA LYS A 81 -6.73 12.30 -4.94
C LYS A 81 -7.71 11.56 -5.84
N SER A 82 -8.69 12.29 -6.37
CA SER A 82 -9.64 11.77 -7.35
C SER A 82 -9.35 12.31 -8.75
N VAL A 83 -9.38 11.45 -9.75
CA VAL A 83 -9.19 11.80 -11.16
C VAL A 83 -10.35 11.20 -11.95
N ALA A 84 -11.15 12.07 -12.57
CA ALA A 84 -12.23 11.68 -13.46
C ALA A 84 -11.77 11.78 -14.92
N GLY A 85 -11.76 10.66 -15.63
CA GLY A 85 -11.43 10.57 -17.05
C GLY A 85 -12.62 10.87 -17.96
N SER A 86 -12.34 11.31 -19.18
CA SER A 86 -13.37 11.54 -20.22
C SER A 86 -13.93 10.25 -20.81
N ASP A 87 -13.35 9.11 -20.45
CA ASP A 87 -13.83 7.76 -20.72
C ASP A 87 -14.95 7.30 -19.78
N GLY A 88 -15.34 8.13 -18.81
CA GLY A 88 -16.39 7.80 -17.84
C GLY A 88 -15.85 7.10 -16.59
N VAL A 89 -14.53 7.03 -16.41
CA VAL A 89 -13.92 6.32 -15.28
C VAL A 89 -13.48 7.32 -14.21
N LEU A 90 -13.85 7.06 -12.95
CA LEU A 90 -13.32 7.74 -11.79
C LEU A 90 -12.29 6.85 -11.10
N VAL A 91 -11.13 7.42 -10.81
CA VAL A 91 -10.08 6.79 -10.02
C VAL A 91 -9.77 7.66 -8.81
N THR A 92 -10.06 7.15 -7.61
CA THR A 92 -9.73 7.78 -6.34
C THR A 92 -8.62 7.00 -5.65
N THR A 93 -7.47 7.64 -5.46
CA THR A 93 -6.33 7.08 -4.73
C THR A 93 -6.29 7.66 -3.33
N VAL A 94 -6.35 6.80 -2.33
CA VAL A 94 -6.25 7.14 -0.91
C VAL A 94 -4.88 6.71 -0.42
N THR A 95 -4.09 7.66 0.09
CA THR A 95 -2.74 7.41 0.59
C THR A 95 -2.74 7.43 2.12
N PHE A 96 -2.13 6.42 2.72
CA PHE A 96 -2.09 6.20 4.16
C PHE A 96 -0.71 6.49 4.75
N ARG A 97 -0.65 6.70 6.06
CA ARG A 97 0.61 6.88 6.77
C ARG A 97 1.47 5.60 6.71
N PRO A 98 2.81 5.73 6.63
CA PRO A 98 3.72 4.59 6.77
C PRO A 98 3.44 3.83 8.08
N GLY A 99 3.48 2.50 8.03
CA GLY A 99 3.14 1.61 9.15
C GLY A 99 1.65 1.20 9.22
N THR A 100 0.80 1.68 8.30
CA THR A 100 -0.58 1.20 8.16
C THR A 100 -0.60 -0.13 7.41
N ASP A 101 -1.34 -1.11 7.92
CA ASP A 101 -1.57 -2.38 7.22
C ASP A 101 -2.44 -2.15 5.96
N PRO A 102 -1.96 -2.50 4.75
CA PRO A 102 -2.68 -2.26 3.51
C PRO A 102 -3.94 -3.11 3.35
N ASP A 103 -4.00 -4.30 3.95
CA ASP A 103 -5.19 -5.16 3.96
C ASP A 103 -6.29 -4.54 4.84
N GLN A 104 -5.92 -4.06 6.03
CA GLN A 104 -6.83 -3.33 6.91
C GLN A 104 -7.32 -2.04 6.25
N ALA A 105 -6.42 -1.26 5.65
CA ALA A 105 -6.78 -0.03 4.94
C ALA A 105 -7.77 -0.30 3.80
N GLN A 106 -7.55 -1.37 3.02
CA GLN A 106 -8.46 -1.76 1.94
C GLN A 106 -9.86 -2.06 2.47
N VAL A 107 -9.98 -2.86 3.53
CA VAL A 107 -11.28 -3.21 4.13
C VAL A 107 -11.97 -1.98 4.70
N GLN A 108 -11.23 -1.08 5.36
CA GLN A 108 -11.80 0.16 5.88
C GLN A 108 -12.34 1.06 4.79
N VAL A 109 -11.58 1.27 3.70
CA VAL A 109 -12.02 2.04 2.54
C VAL A 109 -13.25 1.39 1.90
N GLN A 110 -13.22 0.07 1.70
CA GLN A 110 -14.35 -0.66 1.13
C GLN A 110 -15.63 -0.50 1.97
N ASN A 111 -15.52 -0.59 3.30
CA ASN A 111 -16.64 -0.38 4.22
C ASN A 111 -17.21 1.04 4.11
N ARG A 112 -16.36 2.06 3.93
CA ARG A 112 -16.81 3.44 3.70
C ARG A 112 -17.47 3.63 2.32
N VAL A 113 -16.89 3.04 1.28
CA VAL A 113 -17.44 3.07 -0.08
C VAL A 113 -18.83 2.42 -0.10
N ALA A 114 -19.01 1.28 0.57
CA ALA A 114 -20.31 0.61 0.67
C ALA A 114 -21.37 1.48 1.36
N GLN A 115 -21.00 2.33 2.32
CA GLN A 115 -21.92 3.29 2.95
C GLN A 115 -22.32 4.44 2.00
N ALA A 116 -21.39 4.88 1.14
CA ALA A 116 -21.67 5.89 0.11
C ALA A 116 -22.42 5.34 -1.11
N GLU A 117 -22.39 4.03 -1.33
CA GLU A 117 -22.97 3.40 -2.52
C GLU A 117 -24.44 3.78 -2.74
N ALA A 118 -25.22 3.88 -1.67
CA ALA A 118 -26.63 4.30 -1.73
C ALA A 118 -26.85 5.74 -2.24
N ARG A 119 -25.83 6.61 -2.16
CA ARG A 119 -25.85 8.00 -2.66
C ARG A 119 -25.40 8.09 -4.13
N LEU A 120 -24.90 7.00 -4.71
CA LEU A 120 -24.39 6.97 -6.07
C LEU A 120 -25.50 6.75 -7.12
N PRO A 121 -25.31 7.29 -8.34
CA PRO A 121 -26.19 7.01 -9.48
C PRO A 121 -26.37 5.51 -9.74
N GLU A 122 -27.53 5.11 -10.24
CA GLU A 122 -27.86 3.69 -10.47
C GLU A 122 -26.89 3.01 -11.45
N ASP A 123 -26.42 3.74 -12.46
CA ASP A 123 -25.49 3.22 -13.46
C ASP A 123 -24.14 2.84 -12.85
N VAL A 124 -23.65 3.62 -11.89
CA VAL A 124 -22.40 3.33 -11.16
C VAL A 124 -22.59 2.11 -10.26
N ARG A 125 -23.71 2.05 -9.53
CA ARG A 125 -24.05 0.91 -8.67
C ARG A 125 -24.16 -0.39 -9.46
N ARG A 126 -24.75 -0.34 -10.66
CA ARG A 126 -24.90 -1.50 -11.55
C ARG A 126 -23.58 -2.05 -12.07
N LEU A 127 -22.60 -1.18 -12.32
CA LEU A 127 -21.26 -1.58 -12.78
C LEU A 127 -20.36 -1.99 -11.61
N GLY A 128 -20.71 -1.57 -10.40
CA GLY A 128 -19.98 -1.86 -9.17
C GLY A 128 -18.76 -0.96 -8.99
N ILE A 129 -18.32 -0.85 -7.74
CA ILE A 129 -17.11 -0.10 -7.37
C ILE A 129 -16.03 -1.10 -6.97
N THR A 130 -14.86 -0.98 -7.59
CA THR A 130 -13.71 -1.86 -7.29
C THR A 130 -12.74 -1.14 -6.37
N THR A 131 -12.36 -1.80 -5.28
CA THR A 131 -11.35 -1.29 -4.33
C THR A 131 -10.17 -2.24 -4.33
N GLN A 132 -9.00 -1.76 -4.73
CA GLN A 132 -7.79 -2.57 -4.85
C GLN A 132 -6.63 -1.88 -4.13
N LYS A 133 -5.75 -2.68 -3.53
CA LYS A 133 -4.47 -2.20 -3.03
C LYS A 133 -3.65 -1.73 -4.22
N ALA A 134 -3.29 -0.46 -4.22
CA ALA A 134 -2.30 0.04 -5.15
C ALA A 134 -0.94 -0.11 -4.45
N VAL A 135 -0.15 -1.08 -4.90
CA VAL A 135 1.29 -0.94 -4.77
C VAL A 135 1.62 0.32 -5.55
N SER A 136 2.14 1.33 -4.88
CA SER A 136 2.65 2.52 -5.54
C SER A 136 3.97 2.16 -6.21
N ASP A 137 3.91 1.21 -7.14
CA ASP A 137 4.93 0.97 -8.14
C ASP A 137 4.78 2.09 -9.16
N ALA A 138 5.68 3.06 -9.03
CA ALA A 138 6.00 4.09 -9.99
C ALA A 138 4.85 5.00 -10.46
N ASP A 139 5.05 6.29 -10.21
CA ASP A 139 4.55 7.38 -11.03
C ASP A 139 4.27 6.98 -12.50
N PRO A 140 3.00 6.84 -12.93
CA PRO A 140 2.68 6.58 -14.34
C PRO A 140 2.95 7.81 -15.24
N GLY A 141 3.37 8.95 -14.68
CA GLY A 141 3.70 10.17 -15.41
C GLY A 141 5.10 10.19 -16.05
N GLY A 142 6.01 9.29 -15.67
CA GLY A 142 7.39 9.28 -16.17
C GLY A 142 7.65 8.47 -17.44
N ALA A 143 6.75 7.54 -17.80
CA ALA A 143 7.02 6.55 -18.87
C ALA A 143 6.72 7.06 -20.30
N SER A 144 6.04 8.20 -20.48
CA SER A 144 5.63 8.70 -21.79
C SER A 144 6.61 9.69 -22.46
N VAL A 145 7.74 10.03 -21.81
CA VAL A 145 8.66 11.07 -22.33
C VAL A 145 9.87 10.49 -23.11
N PHE A 146 10.16 9.19 -23.01
CA PHE A 146 11.40 8.60 -23.55
C PHE A 146 11.25 7.80 -24.87
N ALA A 147 10.08 7.77 -25.51
CA ALA A 147 9.85 6.98 -26.73
C ALA A 147 9.82 7.80 -28.04
N LYS A 148 10.58 8.90 -28.13
CA LYS A 148 10.82 9.59 -29.40
C LYS A 148 12.20 10.27 -29.42
N GLY A 149 13.18 9.55 -29.96
CA GLY A 149 14.52 10.01 -30.27
C GLY A 149 15.19 8.99 -31.18
#